data_AF-A0A455U9U0-F1
#
_entry.id   AF-A0A455U9U0-F1
#
_cell.length_a   1.000
_cell.length_b   1.000
_cell.length_c   1.000
_cell.angle_alpha   90.00
_cell.angle_beta   90.00
_cell.angle_gamma   90.00
#
_symmetry.space_group_name_H-M   'P 1'
#
loop_
_entity.id
_entity.type
_entity.pdbx_description
1 polymer ?
#
loop_
_entity_poly.entity_id
_entity_poly.type
_entity_poly.pdbx_seq_one_letter_code
_entity_poly.pdbx_strand_id
1 'polypeptide(L)'
;MPVHGEARHQQAHQSIAGQLGISAPLTPVNGDLICFDSHGLRCEARYPQPPCIVSQNSVVPHPGLEVSDASTTRHGSLYLALPVTATATGWARIGRLMLDASGASPLDEDSFSDWLDDQLDEIAADTLADLRHALQPRLIHWLAEHMQHLPGVHLQIMAAEMPELSSR
;
A
#
# COMPACT_ATOMS: atom_id res chain seq x y z
N MET A 1 -3.77 -27.79 27.53
CA MET A 1 -3.53 -27.05 26.28
C MET A 1 -4.23 -25.71 26.38
N PRO A 2 -3.51 -24.59 26.53
CA PRO A 2 -4.13 -23.27 26.54
C PRO A 2 -4.66 -22.90 25.15
N VAL A 3 -5.85 -22.32 25.09
CA VAL A 3 -6.50 -21.77 23.89
C VAL A 3 -7.16 -20.45 24.24
N HIS A 4 -7.74 -19.74 23.27
CA HIS A 4 -8.42 -18.46 23.47
C HIS A 4 -7.53 -17.38 24.11
N GLY A 5 -6.42 -17.08 23.46
CA GLY A 5 -5.59 -15.94 23.84
C GLY A 5 -4.37 -15.79 22.95
N GLU A 6 -3.84 -14.57 22.91
CA GLU A 6 -2.51 -14.30 22.35
C GLU A 6 -1.42 -15.11 23.06
N ALA A 7 -0.24 -15.22 22.45
CA ALA A 7 0.89 -16.01 22.95
C ALA A 7 1.21 -15.75 24.44
N ARG A 8 1.18 -14.48 24.88
CA ARG A 8 1.40 -14.10 26.29
C ARG A 8 0.41 -14.73 27.27
N HIS A 9 -0.87 -14.82 26.88
CA HIS A 9 -1.91 -15.42 27.72
C HIS A 9 -1.73 -16.93 27.80
N GLN A 10 -1.38 -17.56 26.68
CA GLN A 10 -1.12 -19.00 26.65
C GLN A 10 0.10 -19.39 27.49
N GLN A 11 1.17 -18.59 27.42
CA GLN A 11 2.37 -18.75 28.26
C GLN A 11 2.03 -18.59 29.75
N ALA A 12 1.24 -17.59 30.12
CA ALA A 12 0.78 -17.40 31.49
C ALA A 12 -0.02 -18.62 31.98
N HIS A 13 -0.93 -19.15 31.15
CA HIS A 13 -1.69 -20.37 31.47
C HIS A 13 -0.78 -21.60 31.67
N GLN A 14 0.27 -21.77 30.85
CA GLN A 14 1.23 -22.85 31.05
C GLN A 14 2.01 -22.70 32.37
N SER A 15 2.39 -21.47 32.71
CA SER A 15 3.08 -21.18 33.98
C SER A 15 2.20 -21.55 35.18
N ILE A 16 0.92 -21.15 35.16
CA ILE A 16 -0.05 -21.51 36.21
C ILE A 16 -0.22 -23.03 36.31
N ALA A 17 -0.34 -23.73 35.17
CA ALA A 17 -0.43 -25.19 35.17
C ALA A 17 0.81 -25.85 35.79
N GLY A 18 2.01 -25.34 35.47
CA GLY A 18 3.27 -25.81 36.04
C GLY A 18 3.34 -25.62 37.57
N GLN A 19 2.84 -24.49 38.09
CA GLN A 19 2.76 -24.25 39.54
C GLN A 19 1.83 -25.24 40.25
N LEU A 20 0.82 -25.74 39.56
CA LEU A 20 -0.12 -26.75 40.06
C LEU A 20 0.34 -28.20 39.82
N GLY A 21 1.55 -28.40 39.30
CA GLY A 21 2.09 -29.73 38.97
C GLY A 21 1.45 -30.39 37.76
N ILE A 22 0.74 -29.62 36.92
CA ILE A 22 0.10 -30.10 35.70
C ILE A 22 1.06 -29.91 34.51
N SER A 23 1.31 -30.99 33.77
CA SER A 23 2.08 -30.91 32.53
C SER A 23 1.26 -30.29 31.41
N ALA A 24 1.70 -29.14 30.89
CA ALA A 24 1.07 -28.42 29.78
C ALA A 24 2.08 -28.18 28.63
N PRO A 25 2.49 -29.23 27.90
CA PRO A 25 3.67 -29.19 27.03
C PRO A 25 3.49 -28.41 25.71
N LEU A 26 2.25 -28.09 25.32
CA LEU A 26 1.96 -27.46 24.03
C LEU A 26 1.34 -26.07 24.18
N THR A 27 1.76 -25.17 23.28
CA THR A 27 1.20 -23.83 23.04
C THR A 27 0.68 -23.81 21.60
N PRO A 28 -0.56 -24.26 21.36
CA PRO A 28 -1.05 -24.51 20.00
C PRO A 28 -1.23 -23.20 19.23
N VAL A 29 -0.94 -23.25 17.93
CA VAL A 29 -1.31 -22.17 16.99
C VAL A 29 -2.37 -22.63 16.00
N ASN A 30 -3.06 -21.67 15.38
CA ASN A 30 -4.08 -21.97 14.38
C ASN A 30 -3.50 -22.84 13.26
N GLY A 31 -4.13 -23.98 13.01
CA GLY A 31 -3.70 -24.95 12.00
C GLY A 31 -2.82 -26.09 12.52
N ASP A 32 -2.43 -26.10 13.80
CA ASP A 32 -1.77 -27.28 14.38
C ASP A 32 -2.75 -28.47 14.47
N LEU A 33 -2.35 -29.62 13.90
CA LEU A 33 -3.02 -30.90 14.11
C LEU A 33 -2.41 -31.54 15.37
N ILE A 34 -3.26 -31.76 16.37
CA ILE A 34 -2.83 -32.25 17.68
C ILE A 34 -3.37 -33.65 17.90
N CYS A 35 -2.48 -34.56 18.31
CA CYS A 35 -2.83 -35.91 18.68
C CYS A 35 -2.77 -36.09 20.18
N PHE A 36 -3.74 -36.83 20.70
CA PHE A 36 -3.85 -37.20 22.10
C PHE A 36 -4.08 -38.70 22.20
N ASP A 37 -3.08 -39.41 22.73
CA ASP A 37 -3.14 -40.87 22.95
C ASP A 37 -2.43 -41.26 24.25
N SER A 38 -2.12 -42.55 24.40
CA SER A 38 -1.41 -43.10 25.57
C SER A 38 -0.02 -42.50 25.80
N HIS A 39 0.58 -41.86 24.79
CA HIS A 39 1.86 -41.16 24.90
C HIS A 39 1.70 -39.68 25.26
N GLY A 40 0.46 -39.21 25.45
CA GLY A 40 0.13 -37.84 25.83
C GLY A 40 -0.22 -36.96 24.63
N LEU A 41 0.02 -35.66 24.79
CA LEU A 41 -0.39 -34.63 23.83
C LEU A 41 0.78 -34.17 22.96
N ARG A 42 0.67 -34.28 21.64
CA ARG A 42 1.72 -33.88 20.67
C ARG A 42 1.15 -33.16 19.45
N CYS A 43 1.95 -32.33 18.80
CA CYS A 43 1.64 -31.77 17.48
C CYS A 43 2.14 -32.73 16.39
N GLU A 44 1.25 -33.18 15.49
CA GLU A 44 1.59 -34.12 14.41
C GLU A 44 1.91 -33.41 13.09
N ALA A 45 1.17 -32.34 12.78
CA ALA A 45 1.34 -31.60 11.54
C ALA A 45 0.84 -30.16 11.71
N ARG A 46 1.17 -29.30 10.74
CA ARG A 46 0.65 -27.93 10.67
C ARG A 46 0.04 -27.68 9.29
N TYR A 47 -1.19 -27.20 9.29
CA TYR A 47 -1.96 -26.79 8.12
C TYR A 47 -2.30 -25.30 8.29
N PRO A 48 -1.44 -24.38 7.83
CA PRO A 48 -1.65 -22.94 8.01
C PRO A 48 -3.06 -22.52 7.57
N GLN A 49 -3.77 -21.82 8.45
CA GLN A 49 -5.12 -21.31 8.19
C GLN A 49 -5.03 -19.78 7.99
N PRO A 50 -4.97 -19.29 6.74
CA PRO A 50 -4.94 -17.86 6.48
C PRO A 50 -6.26 -17.21 6.88
N PRO A 51 -6.26 -16.04 7.53
CA PRO A 51 -7.48 -15.31 7.88
C PRO A 51 -8.19 -14.77 6.63
N CYS A 52 -9.52 -14.75 6.69
CA CYS A 52 -10.39 -14.10 5.71
C CYS A 52 -11.14 -12.95 6.37
N ILE A 53 -11.40 -11.89 5.60
CA ILE A 53 -12.29 -10.79 5.99
C ILE A 53 -13.65 -11.01 5.34
N VAL A 54 -14.69 -10.92 6.16
CA VAL A 54 -16.08 -10.93 5.69
C VAL A 54 -16.59 -9.50 5.68
N SER A 55 -17.02 -9.01 4.52
CA SER A 55 -17.62 -7.69 4.34
C SER A 55 -18.94 -7.85 3.57
N GLN A 56 -20.07 -7.68 4.28
CA GLN A 56 -21.42 -7.89 3.74
C GLN A 56 -21.57 -9.26 3.04
N ASN A 57 -21.71 -9.24 1.71
CA ASN A 57 -21.88 -10.44 0.88
C ASN A 57 -20.56 -10.92 0.24
N SER A 58 -19.41 -10.44 0.73
CA SER A 58 -18.09 -10.78 0.21
C SER A 58 -17.23 -11.42 1.30
N VAL A 59 -16.53 -12.49 0.93
CA VAL A 59 -15.47 -13.12 1.72
C VAL A 59 -14.19 -13.00 0.92
N VAL A 60 -13.27 -12.18 1.40
CA VAL A 60 -11.97 -11.95 0.76
C VAL A 60 -10.84 -12.39 1.68
N PRO A 61 -9.72 -12.91 1.15
CA PRO A 61 -8.51 -13.10 1.96
C PRO A 61 -8.13 -11.79 2.66
N HIS A 62 -7.57 -11.86 3.86
CA HIS A 62 -7.13 -10.64 4.56
C HIS A 62 -6.09 -9.88 3.72
N PRO A 63 -6.32 -8.59 3.38
CA PRO A 63 -5.37 -7.77 2.63
C PRO A 63 -4.01 -7.73 3.35
N GLY A 64 -2.91 -7.96 2.63
CA GLY A 64 -1.57 -8.01 3.22
C GLY A 64 -1.00 -9.40 3.48
N LEU A 65 -1.70 -10.47 3.11
CA LEU A 65 -1.15 -11.84 3.05
C LEU A 65 -0.84 -12.31 1.62
N GLU A 66 -1.25 -11.56 0.60
CA GLU A 66 -0.72 -11.72 -0.75
C GLU A 66 0.69 -11.11 -0.77
N VAL A 67 1.68 -12.00 -0.89
CA VAL A 67 3.08 -11.64 -1.09
C VAL A 67 3.18 -11.00 -2.46
N SER A 68 3.02 -9.67 -2.58
CA SER A 68 3.85 -8.79 -3.43
C SER A 68 3.52 -7.28 -3.39
N ASP A 69 2.30 -6.80 -3.09
CA ASP A 69 1.99 -5.36 -3.33
C ASP A 69 1.29 -4.61 -2.18
N ALA A 70 1.21 -5.17 -0.98
CA ALA A 70 0.40 -4.60 0.10
C ALA A 70 1.04 -3.45 0.92
N SER A 71 2.25 -2.99 0.59
CA SER A 71 2.87 -1.86 1.32
C SER A 71 2.29 -0.50 0.93
N THR A 72 1.74 -0.36 -0.28
CA THR A 72 1.26 0.92 -0.82
C THR A 72 -0.19 1.25 -0.48
N THR A 73 -1.02 0.25 -0.14
CA THR A 73 -2.46 0.45 0.15
C THR A 73 -2.77 0.85 1.59
N ARG A 74 -1.82 0.73 2.53
CA ARG A 74 -2.01 1.18 3.93
C ARG A 74 -1.99 2.69 4.09
N HIS A 75 -1.46 3.43 3.11
CA HIS A 75 -1.23 4.87 3.19
C HIS A 75 -2.13 5.68 2.25
N GLY A 76 -3.20 5.05 1.74
CA GLY A 76 -4.11 5.66 0.79
C GLY A 76 -3.59 5.63 -0.64
N SER A 77 -4.38 6.20 -1.56
CA SER A 77 -4.04 6.33 -2.97
C SER A 77 -4.00 7.80 -3.37
N LEU A 78 -3.06 8.15 -4.23
CA LEU A 78 -2.96 9.45 -4.88
C LEU A 78 -3.20 9.28 -6.37
N TYR A 79 -4.30 9.81 -6.87
CA TYR A 79 -4.61 9.85 -8.29
C TYR A 79 -4.22 11.20 -8.87
N LEU A 80 -3.34 11.18 -9.87
CA LEU A 80 -2.89 12.36 -10.57
C LEU A 80 -3.28 12.28 -12.04
N ALA A 81 -4.11 13.23 -12.49
CA ALA A 81 -4.36 13.42 -13.91
C ALA A 81 -3.72 14.74 -14.38
N LEU A 82 -2.78 14.58 -15.31
CA LEU A 82 -1.87 15.61 -15.78
C LEU A 82 -2.09 15.87 -17.28
N PRO A 83 -2.97 16.83 -17.64
CA PRO A 83 -3.08 17.33 -19.01
C PRO A 83 -1.84 18.13 -19.41
N VAL A 84 -1.16 17.73 -20.48
CA VAL A 84 0.06 18.36 -20.99
C VAL A 84 0.01 18.63 -22.48
N THR A 85 0.78 19.61 -22.92
CA THR A 85 1.03 19.89 -24.32
C THR A 85 2.53 19.93 -24.58
N ALA A 86 2.93 19.56 -25.79
CA ALA A 86 4.31 19.74 -26.23
C ALA A 86 4.54 21.20 -26.61
N THR A 87 5.66 21.76 -26.19
CA THR A 87 6.10 23.13 -26.51
C THR A 87 7.41 23.09 -27.29
N ALA A 88 7.95 24.27 -27.64
CA ALA A 88 9.24 24.36 -28.33
C ALA A 88 10.44 23.94 -27.47
N THR A 89 10.32 24.00 -26.13
CA THR A 89 11.42 23.76 -25.19
C THR A 89 11.23 22.50 -24.34
N GLY A 90 10.03 21.93 -24.29
CA GLY A 90 9.71 20.78 -23.44
C GLY A 90 8.22 20.53 -23.36
N TRP A 91 7.72 20.18 -22.18
CA TRP A 91 6.30 19.96 -21.93
C TRP A 91 5.74 21.06 -21.03
N ALA A 92 4.49 21.44 -21.26
CA ALA A 92 3.79 22.36 -20.38
C ALA A 92 2.45 21.77 -19.95
N ARG A 93 2.09 21.96 -18.68
CA ARG A 93 0.77 21.59 -18.15
C ARG A 93 -0.29 22.55 -18.70
N ILE A 94 -1.44 22.00 -19.10
CA ILE A 94 -2.60 22.79 -19.55
C ILE A 94 -3.77 22.63 -18.60
N GLY A 95 -4.27 23.75 -18.08
CA GLY A 95 -5.45 23.74 -17.22
C GLY A 95 -5.14 23.24 -15.81
N ARG A 96 -6.16 22.70 -15.14
CA ARG A 96 -6.05 22.34 -13.72
C ARG A 96 -5.48 20.93 -13.55
N LEU A 97 -4.49 20.81 -12.66
CA LEU A 97 -4.06 19.53 -12.13
C LEU A 97 -5.21 18.90 -11.35
N MET A 98 -5.61 17.68 -11.70
CA MET A 98 -6.60 16.95 -10.93
C MET A 98 -5.88 16.02 -9.97
N LEU A 99 -6.01 16.32 -8.69
CA LEU A 99 -5.40 15.59 -7.60
C LEU A 99 -6.49 15.05 -6.68
N ASP A 100 -6.52 13.74 -6.50
CA ASP A 100 -7.40 13.07 -5.53
C ASP A 100 -6.54 12.24 -4.56
N ALA A 101 -6.42 12.76 -3.34
CA ALA A 101 -5.71 12.14 -2.24
C ALA A 101 -6.70 11.36 -1.36
N SER A 102 -7.08 10.17 -1.81
CA SER A 102 -7.99 9.29 -1.09
C SER A 102 -7.27 8.55 0.04
N GLY A 103 -7.38 9.08 1.27
CA GLY A 103 -6.79 8.49 2.47
C GLY A 103 -5.29 8.72 2.64
N ALA A 104 -4.68 9.56 1.81
CA ALA A 104 -3.28 9.96 1.92
C ALA A 104 -3.10 11.13 2.91
N SER A 105 -1.87 11.36 3.36
CA SER A 105 -1.52 12.53 4.17
C SER A 105 -1.73 13.83 3.36
N PRO A 106 -2.05 14.95 4.03
CA PRO A 106 -2.21 16.24 3.33
C PRO A 106 -0.95 16.59 2.55
N LEU A 107 -1.13 16.96 1.28
CA LEU A 107 -0.08 17.39 0.37
C LEU A 107 -0.21 18.90 0.15
N ASP A 108 0.92 19.60 0.09
CA ASP A 108 0.96 20.99 -0.36
C ASP A 108 0.80 21.03 -1.89
N GLU A 109 -0.43 21.27 -2.35
CA GLU A 109 -0.78 21.29 -3.78
C GLU A 109 -0.09 22.42 -4.55
N ASP A 110 0.19 23.56 -3.91
CA ASP A 110 0.82 24.71 -4.55
C ASP A 110 2.30 24.40 -4.80
N SER A 111 3.02 23.99 -3.74
CA SER A 111 4.43 23.56 -3.85
C SER A 111 4.61 22.40 -4.81
N PHE A 112 3.66 21.46 -4.84
CA PHE A 112 3.70 20.33 -5.77
C PHE A 112 3.48 20.77 -7.23
N SER A 113 2.55 21.70 -7.46
CA SER A 113 2.28 22.21 -8.80
C SER A 113 3.46 22.96 -9.39
N ASP A 114 4.10 23.82 -8.59
CA ASP A 114 5.28 24.57 -9.00
C ASP A 114 6.44 23.63 -9.36
N TRP A 115 6.73 22.66 -8.47
CA TRP A 115 7.74 21.64 -8.74
C TRP A 115 7.44 20.85 -10.01
N LEU A 116 6.18 20.46 -10.22
CA LEU A 116 5.78 19.67 -11.38
C LEU A 116 5.97 20.45 -12.69
N ASP A 117 5.65 21.73 -12.70
CA ASP A 117 5.83 22.60 -13.86
C ASP A 117 7.32 22.79 -14.19
N ASP A 118 8.19 22.96 -13.17
CA ASP A 118 9.64 22.99 -13.36
C ASP A 118 10.18 21.68 -13.97
N GLN A 119 9.67 20.53 -13.50
CA GLN A 119 10.09 19.23 -14.04
C GLN A 119 9.64 19.02 -15.48
N LEU A 120 8.46 19.52 -15.86
CA LEU A 120 7.95 19.40 -17.22
C LEU A 120 8.77 20.21 -18.23
N ASP A 121 9.30 21.37 -17.81
CA ASP A 121 10.19 22.20 -18.64
C ASP A 121 11.60 21.60 -18.75
N GLU A 122 12.11 20.96 -17.69
CA GLU A 122 13.43 20.33 -17.70
C GLU A 122 13.49 18.99 -18.46
N ILE A 123 12.40 18.22 -18.48
CA ILE A 123 12.39 16.88 -19.08
C ILE A 123 12.34 16.99 -20.61
N ALA A 124 13.48 16.72 -21.25
CA ALA A 124 13.56 16.49 -22.68
C ALA A 124 12.97 15.10 -23.01
N ALA A 125 11.71 15.07 -23.42
CA ALA A 125 11.01 13.86 -23.86
C ALA A 125 10.28 14.13 -25.18
N ASP A 126 10.44 13.24 -26.16
CA ASP A 126 9.80 13.39 -27.48
C ASP A 126 8.37 12.82 -27.50
N THR A 127 8.04 11.94 -26.55
CA THR A 127 6.73 11.30 -26.47
C THR A 127 6.17 11.33 -25.05
N LEU A 128 4.84 11.18 -24.92
CA LEU A 128 4.18 11.03 -23.63
C LEU A 128 4.67 9.80 -22.83
N ALA A 129 5.08 8.74 -23.53
CA ALA A 129 5.62 7.54 -22.90
C ALA A 129 6.99 7.83 -22.26
N ASP A 130 7.85 8.56 -22.98
CA ASP A 130 9.16 8.98 -22.49
C ASP A 130 9.01 9.98 -21.34
N LEU A 131 8.08 10.92 -21.46
CA LEU A 131 7.75 11.86 -20.40
C LEU A 131 7.31 11.12 -19.13
N ARG A 132 6.41 10.14 -19.26
CA ARG A 132 5.98 9.31 -18.12
C ARG A 132 7.17 8.59 -17.49
N HIS A 133 8.02 7.97 -18.32
CA HIS A 133 9.16 7.21 -17.84
C HIS A 133 10.17 8.08 -17.09
N ALA A 134 10.40 9.31 -17.56
CA ALA A 134 11.31 10.26 -16.93
C ALA A 134 10.70 10.94 -15.68
N LEU A 135 9.41 11.26 -15.71
CA LEU A 135 8.72 11.96 -14.62
C LEU A 135 8.45 11.06 -13.42
N GLN A 136 8.08 9.79 -13.65
CA GLN A 136 7.66 8.87 -12.60
C GLN A 136 8.69 8.70 -11.46
N PRO A 137 9.99 8.43 -11.69
CA PRO A 137 10.95 8.30 -10.60
C PRO A 137 11.14 9.61 -9.82
N ARG A 138 11.11 10.76 -10.50
CA ARG A 138 11.24 12.09 -9.87
C ARG A 138 10.02 12.41 -8.99
N LEU A 139 8.83 12.08 -9.48
CA LEU A 139 7.56 12.21 -8.75
C LEU A 139 7.56 11.39 -7.47
N ILE A 140 7.94 10.12 -7.56
CA ILE A 140 8.02 9.25 -6.37
C ILE A 140 9.04 9.78 -5.36
N HIS A 141 10.18 10.29 -5.83
CA HIS A 141 11.19 10.86 -4.95
C HIS A 141 10.68 12.11 -4.21
N TRP A 142 10.10 13.07 -4.94
CA TRP A 142 9.57 14.29 -4.34
C TRP A 142 8.46 13.99 -3.32
N LEU A 143 7.53 13.08 -3.66
CA LEU A 143 6.45 12.67 -2.74
C LEU A 143 6.99 12.00 -1.47
N ALA A 144 8.06 11.21 -1.58
CA ALA A 144 8.69 10.57 -0.42
C ALA A 144 9.37 11.58 0.52
N GLU A 145 9.82 12.73 0.01
CA GLU A 145 10.41 13.80 0.82
C GLU A 145 9.35 14.72 1.47
N HIS A 146 8.22 14.92 0.79
CA HIS A 146 7.21 15.90 1.20
C HIS A 146 6.01 15.28 1.91
N MET A 147 5.84 13.96 1.86
CA MET A 147 4.76 13.24 2.56
C MET A 147 5.31 12.37 3.69
N GLN A 148 4.59 12.32 4.81
CA GLN A 148 4.94 11.45 5.94
C GLN A 148 4.90 9.96 5.57
N HIS A 149 4.01 9.59 4.65
CA HIS A 149 3.87 8.24 4.14
C HIS A 149 3.59 8.31 2.63
N LEU A 150 4.30 7.50 1.85
CA LEU A 150 4.12 7.44 0.41
C LEU A 150 2.85 6.64 0.07
N PRO A 151 1.82 7.25 -0.56
CA PRO A 151 0.62 6.53 -1.00
C PRO A 151 0.89 5.72 -2.27
N GLY A 152 -0.06 4.87 -2.66
CA GLY A 152 -0.10 4.30 -4.00
C GLY A 152 -0.34 5.40 -5.04
N VAL A 153 0.66 5.70 -5.88
CA VAL A 153 0.59 6.79 -6.87
C VAL A 153 0.11 6.27 -8.23
N HIS A 154 -0.99 6.83 -8.72
CA HIS A 154 -1.55 6.54 -10.04
C HIS A 154 -1.44 7.77 -10.94
N LEU A 155 -0.48 7.75 -11.88
CA LEU A 155 -0.20 8.85 -12.80
C LEU A 155 -0.87 8.63 -14.17
N GLN A 156 -1.76 9.53 -14.56
CA GLN A 156 -2.36 9.60 -15.89
C GLN A 156 -1.94 10.89 -16.59
N ILE A 157 -1.05 10.77 -17.58
CA ILE A 157 -0.66 11.88 -18.45
C ILE A 157 -1.55 11.86 -19.70
N MET A 158 -2.12 13.01 -20.07
CA MET A 158 -3.01 13.15 -21.22
C MET A 158 -2.51 14.26 -22.13
N ALA A 159 -2.52 14.04 -23.45
CA ALA A 159 -2.33 15.12 -24.41
C ALA A 159 -3.52 16.08 -24.35
N ALA A 160 -3.23 17.37 -24.22
CA ALA A 160 -4.19 18.45 -24.34
C ALA A 160 -3.68 19.45 -25.39
N GLU A 161 -4.61 19.96 -26.20
CA GLU A 161 -4.33 21.03 -27.17
C GLU A 161 -4.46 22.38 -26.46
N MET A 162 -3.57 23.34 -26.78
CA MET A 162 -3.77 24.71 -26.35
C MET A 162 -5.07 25.23 -26.98
N PRO A 163 -5.96 25.88 -26.20
CA PRO A 163 -7.06 26.62 -26.81
C PRO A 163 -6.46 27.62 -27.79
N GLU A 164 -6.80 27.53 -29.07
CA GLU A 164 -6.39 28.55 -30.02
C GLU A 164 -6.95 29.88 -29.53
N LEU A 165 -6.05 30.79 -29.14
CA LEU A 165 -6.37 32.19 -28.90
C LEU A 165 -6.92 32.74 -30.21
N SER A 166 -8.24 32.66 -30.38
CA SER A 166 -8.96 33.32 -31.44
C SER A 166 -8.68 34.81 -31.30
N SER A 167 -7.76 35.29 -32.12
CA SER A 167 -7.42 36.69 -32.23
C SER A 167 -8.68 37.48 -32.58
N ARG A 168 -9.01 38.45 -31.72
CA ARG A 168 -9.93 39.54 -32.03
C ARG A 168 -9.14 40.82 -32.20
#